data_AF-A0A7J8VUN2-F1
#
_entry.id   AF-A0A7J8VUN2-F1
#
_cell.length_a   1.000
_cell.length_b   1.000
_cell.length_c   1.000
_cell.angle_alpha   90.00
_cell.angle_beta   90.00
_cell.angle_gamma   90.00
#
_symmetry.space_group_name_H-M   'P 1'
#
loop_
_entity.id
_entity.type
_entity.pdbx_description
1 polymer ?
#
loop_
_entity_poly.entity_id
_entity_poly.type
_entity_poly.pdbx_seq_one_letter_code
_entity_poly.pdbx_strand_id
1 'polypeptide(L)'
;MMMALKKETMATTMVMSIRIEELELKDFVGTMYAYDVDNFLWKMENYFHAKGITDDAVKGRFYPEIIEEEARAKLQGITQRGTVGEYVQEFKELMLQVSNVIEKEVLIAFRNGLKS
;
A
#
# COMPACT_ATOMS: atom_id res chain seq x y z
N MET A 1 -45.26 -7.65 -25.30
CA MET A 1 -44.29 -8.20 -24.32
C MET A 1 -42.88 -7.59 -24.43
N MET A 2 -42.37 -7.22 -25.62
CA MET A 2 -41.01 -6.66 -25.81
C MET A 2 -40.74 -5.26 -25.22
N MET A 3 -41.76 -4.44 -24.93
CA MET A 3 -41.54 -3.09 -24.40
C MET A 3 -41.20 -3.05 -22.90
N ALA A 4 -41.55 -4.09 -22.14
CA ALA A 4 -41.23 -4.18 -20.71
C ALA A 4 -39.76 -4.54 -20.49
N LEU A 5 -39.25 -5.52 -21.26
CA LEU A 5 -37.87 -5.99 -21.18
C LEU A 5 -36.87 -4.85 -21.49
N LYS A 6 -37.17 -4.01 -22.50
CA LYS A 6 -36.30 -2.87 -22.87
C LYS A 6 -36.20 -1.81 -21.77
N LYS A 7 -37.26 -1.62 -20.96
CA LYS A 7 -37.25 -0.68 -19.82
C LYS A 7 -36.44 -1.20 -18.66
N GLU A 8 -36.54 -2.50 -18.36
CA GLU A 8 -35.69 -3.14 -17.35
C GLU A 8 -34.22 -3.16 -17.79
N THR A 9 -33.91 -3.47 -19.06
CA THR A 9 -32.53 -3.44 -19.54
C THR A 9 -31.95 -2.02 -19.49
N MET A 10 -32.72 -0.99 -19.88
CA MET A 10 -32.30 0.41 -19.77
C MET A 10 -32.13 0.87 -18.32
N ALA A 11 -33.03 0.46 -17.41
CA ALA A 11 -32.92 0.77 -15.99
C ALA A 11 -31.71 0.07 -15.34
N THR A 12 -31.45 -1.20 -15.68
CA THR A 12 -30.27 -1.93 -15.21
C THR A 12 -28.99 -1.34 -15.78
N THR A 13 -28.94 -0.97 -17.06
CA THR A 13 -27.79 -0.26 -17.65
C THR A 13 -27.60 1.10 -16.98
N MET A 14 -28.66 1.87 -16.74
CA MET A 14 -28.59 3.17 -16.07
C MET A 14 -28.12 3.04 -14.61
N VAL A 15 -28.61 2.05 -13.85
CA VAL A 15 -28.17 1.79 -12.47
C VAL A 15 -26.72 1.29 -12.43
N MET A 16 -26.30 0.46 -13.40
CA MET A 16 -24.90 0.04 -13.53
C MET A 16 -23.98 1.20 -13.92
N SER A 17 -24.42 2.09 -14.83
CA SER A 17 -23.69 3.31 -15.20
C SER A 17 -23.64 4.32 -14.06
N ILE A 18 -24.74 4.52 -13.31
CA ILE A 18 -24.77 5.38 -12.10
C ILE A 18 -23.82 4.82 -11.03
N ARG A 19 -23.73 3.49 -10.86
CA ARG A 19 -22.75 2.86 -9.94
C ARG A 19 -21.30 3.04 -10.37
N ILE A 20 -21.03 3.27 -11.66
CA ILE A 20 -19.68 3.51 -12.19
C ILE A 20 -19.36 5.01 -12.21
N GLU A 21 -20.36 5.89 -12.35
CA GLU A 21 -20.22 7.35 -12.27
C GLU A 21 -20.21 7.89 -10.82
N GLU A 22 -20.76 7.16 -9.84
CA GLU A 22 -20.57 7.44 -8.40
C GLU A 22 -19.20 6.94 -7.87
N LEU A 23 -18.24 6.78 -8.78
CA LEU A 23 -16.81 6.69 -8.51
C LEU A 23 -16.09 7.91 -9.08
N GLU A 24 -16.73 9.09 -9.03
CA GLU A 24 -15.95 10.32 -8.96
C GLU A 24 -15.09 10.23 -7.70
N LEU A 25 -13.81 9.92 -7.90
CA LEU A 25 -12.73 10.18 -6.96
C LEU A 25 -12.75 11.67 -6.65
N LYS A 26 -13.61 12.06 -5.70
CA LYS A 26 -13.50 13.34 -5.02
C LYS A 26 -12.09 13.39 -4.46
N ASP A 27 -11.36 14.41 -4.87
CA ASP A 27 -9.99 14.68 -4.48
C ASP A 27 -9.76 14.28 -3.02
N PHE A 28 -8.77 13.42 -2.79
CA PHE A 28 -8.34 13.02 -1.47
C PHE A 28 -7.78 14.24 -0.74
N VAL A 29 -8.66 15.00 -0.11
CA VAL A 29 -8.34 16.02 0.88
C VAL A 29 -8.34 15.30 2.20
N GLY A 30 -7.16 14.77 2.58
CA GLY A 30 -6.94 13.86 3.70
C GLY A 30 -7.21 14.44 5.08
N THR A 31 -8.43 14.89 5.35
CA THR A 31 -8.87 15.37 6.65
C THR A 31 -10.37 15.12 6.84
N MET A 32 -10.69 14.34 7.89
CA MET A 32 -12.02 14.11 8.47
C MET A 32 -12.87 13.02 7.82
N TYR A 33 -12.63 11.75 8.17
CA TYR A 33 -13.57 10.83 8.83
C TYR A 33 -12.85 9.47 8.93
N ALA A 34 -12.82 8.84 10.11
CA ALA A 34 -12.30 7.47 10.25
C ALA A 34 -12.97 6.49 9.27
N TYR A 35 -14.22 6.79 8.91
CA TYR A 35 -15.00 6.12 7.88
C TYR A 35 -14.35 6.12 6.49
N ASP A 36 -13.66 7.19 6.08
CA ASP A 36 -13.03 7.25 4.76
C ASP A 36 -11.74 6.43 4.71
N VAL A 37 -11.03 6.35 5.84
CA VAL A 37 -9.87 5.46 6.01
C VAL A 37 -10.32 4.00 6.00
N ASP A 38 -11.36 3.65 6.75
CA ASP A 38 -11.90 2.29 6.80
C ASP A 38 -12.45 1.85 5.43
N ASN A 39 -13.15 2.74 4.73
CA ASN A 39 -13.66 2.47 3.38
C ASN A 39 -12.52 2.30 2.36
N PHE A 40 -11.45 3.08 2.47
CA PHE A 40 -10.27 2.93 1.64
C PHE A 40 -9.55 1.59 1.90
N LEU A 41 -9.30 1.26 3.16
CA LEU A 41 -8.68 -0.02 3.55
C LEU A 41 -9.51 -1.22 3.10
N TRP A 42 -10.84 -1.13 3.24
CA TRP A 42 -11.76 -2.16 2.77
C TRP A 42 -11.69 -2.35 1.24
N LYS A 43 -11.66 -1.25 0.47
CA LYS A 43 -11.51 -1.30 -1.00
C LYS A 43 -10.18 -1.94 -1.41
N MET A 44 -9.10 -1.63 -0.70
CA MET A 44 -7.77 -2.20 -0.96
C MET A 44 -7.70 -3.69 -0.62
N GLU A 45 -8.23 -4.11 0.53
CA GLU A 45 -8.31 -5.54 0.88
C GLU A 45 -9.13 -6.33 -0.14
N ASN A 46 -10.26 -5.77 -0.60
CA ASN A 46 -11.06 -6.41 -1.63
C ASN A 46 -10.34 -6.46 -3.00
N TYR A 47 -9.57 -5.42 -3.35
CA TYR A 47 -8.73 -5.42 -4.55
C TYR A 47 -7.68 -6.54 -4.50
N PHE A 48 -6.95 -6.68 -3.38
CA PHE A 48 -5.94 -7.73 -3.24
C PHE A 48 -6.57 -9.13 -3.23
N HIS A 49 -7.69 -9.30 -2.54
CA HIS A 49 -8.46 -10.53 -2.54
C HIS A 49 -8.89 -10.93 -3.96
N ALA A 50 -9.45 -9.99 -4.73
CA ALA A 50 -9.86 -10.22 -6.11
C ALA A 50 -8.68 -10.53 -7.06
N LYS A 51 -7.48 -10.06 -6.74
CA LYS A 51 -6.24 -10.35 -7.48
C LYS A 51 -5.52 -11.61 -6.99
N GLY A 52 -6.01 -12.27 -5.94
CA GLY A 52 -5.35 -13.42 -5.32
C GLY A 52 -4.06 -13.08 -4.56
N ILE A 53 -3.87 -11.81 -4.21
CA ILE A 53 -2.71 -11.34 -3.44
C ILE A 53 -3.02 -11.49 -1.95
N THR A 54 -2.48 -12.54 -1.34
CA THR A 54 -2.68 -12.84 0.09
C THR A 54 -1.44 -12.56 0.94
N ASP A 55 -0.30 -12.32 0.30
CA ASP A 55 0.97 -12.07 0.97
C ASP A 55 1.06 -10.60 1.40
N ASP A 56 1.15 -10.34 2.70
CA ASP A 56 1.18 -8.99 3.26
C ASP A 56 2.45 -8.21 2.85
N ALA A 57 3.57 -8.89 2.56
CA ALA A 57 4.75 -8.22 2.03
C ALA A 57 4.55 -7.77 0.56
N VAL A 58 3.71 -8.47 -0.20
CA VAL A 58 3.31 -8.05 -1.55
C VAL A 58 2.26 -6.93 -1.48
N LYS A 59 1.26 -7.02 -0.60
CA LYS A 59 0.28 -5.95 -0.37
C LYS A 59 0.96 -4.67 0.09
N GLY A 60 1.93 -4.80 0.99
CA GLY A 60 2.77 -3.71 1.50
C GLY A 60 3.27 -2.83 0.36
N ARG A 61 3.83 -3.42 -0.71
CA ARG A 61 4.40 -2.72 -1.89
C ARG A 61 3.47 -1.75 -2.63
N PHE A 62 2.16 -1.80 -2.39
CA PHE A 62 1.17 -0.92 -3.01
C PHE A 62 0.82 0.31 -2.15
N TYR A 63 1.44 0.47 -0.98
CA TYR A 63 1.28 1.61 -0.08
C TYR A 63 2.56 2.48 -0.01
N PRO A 64 2.95 3.18 -1.10
CA PRO A 64 4.26 3.84 -1.23
C PRO A 64 4.69 4.68 -0.02
N GLU A 65 3.80 5.48 0.57
CA GLU A 65 4.11 6.32 1.73
C GLU A 65 4.23 5.53 3.05
N ILE A 66 3.38 4.52 3.26
CA ILE A 66 3.41 3.69 4.48
C ILE A 66 4.65 2.78 4.46
N ILE A 67 5.00 2.23 3.29
CA ILE A 67 6.21 1.41 3.13
C ILE A 67 7.46 2.25 3.36
N GLU A 68 7.50 3.49 2.85
CA GLU A 68 8.69 4.32 2.96
C GLU A 68 8.97 4.69 4.42
N GLU A 69 7.95 5.14 5.16
CA GLU A 69 8.09 5.44 6.59
C GLU A 69 8.44 4.19 7.41
N GLU A 70 7.83 3.04 7.10
CA GLU A 70 8.16 1.78 7.77
C GLU A 70 9.58 1.31 7.44
N ALA A 71 10.00 1.39 6.18
CA ALA A 71 11.36 1.05 5.74
C ALA A 71 12.38 1.99 6.39
N ARG A 72 12.06 3.29 6.51
CA ARG A 72 12.90 4.27 7.19
C ARG A 72 13.03 3.96 8.68
N ALA A 73 11.94 3.68 9.38
CA ALA A 73 11.96 3.29 10.78
C ALA A 73 12.77 2.00 11.01
N LYS A 74 12.59 1.00 10.13
CA LYS A 74 13.38 -0.25 10.16
C LYS A 74 14.86 -0.01 9.89
N LEU A 75 15.20 0.87 8.94
CA LEU A 75 16.57 1.22 8.61
C LEU A 75 17.27 1.89 9.79
N GLN A 76 16.58 2.79 10.50
CA GLN A 76 17.10 3.46 11.70
C GLN A 76 17.37 2.50 12.87
N GLY A 77 16.58 1.42 12.98
CA GLY A 77 16.65 0.43 14.06
C GLY A 77 17.24 -0.93 13.65
N ILE A 78 17.91 -1.02 12.50
CA ILE A 78 18.38 -2.31 11.98
C ILE A 78 19.40 -2.95 12.93
N THR A 79 19.35 -4.27 13.07
CA THR A 79 20.30 -5.04 13.89
C THR A 79 20.58 -6.38 13.26
N GLN A 80 21.84 -6.81 13.22
CA GLN A 80 22.25 -8.10 12.70
C GLN A 80 21.66 -9.25 13.55
N ARG A 81 20.78 -10.05 12.94
CA ARG A 81 20.18 -11.24 13.58
C ARG A 81 20.86 -12.55 13.19
N GLY A 82 21.37 -12.64 11.96
CA GLY A 82 22.06 -13.80 11.42
C GLY A 82 23.50 -13.50 11.00
N THR A 83 23.89 -14.04 9.86
CA THR A 83 25.19 -13.76 9.23
C THR A 83 25.31 -12.30 8.79
N VAL A 84 26.54 -11.84 8.59
CA VAL A 84 26.80 -10.51 8.03
C VAL A 84 26.21 -10.38 6.61
N GLY A 85 26.24 -11.47 5.83
CA GLY A 85 25.66 -11.48 4.48
C GLY A 85 24.15 -11.24 4.48
N GLU A 86 23.41 -11.90 5.38
CA GLU A 86 21.97 -11.69 5.54
C GLU A 86 21.65 -10.26 6.02
N TYR A 87 22.45 -9.74 6.96
CA TYR A 87 22.31 -8.36 7.42
C TYR A 87 22.53 -7.32 6.31
N VAL A 88 23.60 -7.48 5.52
CA VAL A 88 23.89 -6.58 4.39
C VAL A 88 22.78 -6.65 3.34
N GLN A 89 22.22 -7.84 3.11
CA GLN A 89 21.10 -8.01 2.18
C GLN A 89 19.83 -7.31 2.67
N GLU A 90 19.45 -7.49 3.93
CA GLU A 90 18.29 -6.81 4.54
C GLU A 90 18.46 -5.28 4.54
N PHE A 91 19.65 -4.80 4.91
CA PHE A 91 19.98 -3.37 4.86
C PHE A 91 19.85 -2.78 3.45
N LYS A 92 20.34 -3.49 2.43
CA LYS A 92 20.23 -3.07 1.03
C LYS A 92 18.77 -3.00 0.57
N GLU A 93 17.95 -3.98 0.95
CA GLU A 93 16.53 -4.00 0.61
C GLU A 93 15.76 -2.83 1.24
N LEU A 94 16.10 -2.45 2.48
CA LEU A 94 15.54 -1.27 3.15
C LEU A 94 15.96 0.04 2.47
N MET A 95 17.24 0.19 2.09
CA MET A 95 17.70 1.39 1.37
C MET A 95 17.00 1.60 0.03
N LEU A 96 16.65 0.52 -0.68
CA LEU A 96 15.95 0.63 -1.97
C LEU A 96 14.48 1.07 -1.82
N GLN A 97 13.90 0.89 -0.63
CA GLN A 97 12.52 1.28 -0.31
C GLN A 97 12.40 2.73 0.20
N VAL A 98 13.52 3.37 0.57
CA VAL A 98 13.53 4.74 1.09
C VAL A 98 14.00 5.71 0.01
N SER A 99 13.12 6.62 -0.42
CA SER A 99 13.52 7.72 -1.29
C SER A 99 14.34 8.76 -0.50
N ASN A 100 15.34 9.37 -1.16
CA ASN A 100 16.18 10.44 -0.60
C ASN A 100 16.90 10.10 0.74
N VAL A 101 17.65 9.00 0.78
CA VAL A 101 18.46 8.61 1.95
C VAL A 101 19.60 9.59 2.23
N ILE A 102 19.80 9.92 3.52
CA ILE A 102 20.97 10.67 3.98
C ILE A 102 22.09 9.68 4.28
N GLU A 103 23.08 9.59 3.39
CA GLU A 103 24.18 8.61 3.46
C GLU A 103 24.84 8.54 4.86
N LYS A 104 25.08 9.69 5.49
CA LYS A 104 25.68 9.76 6.83
C LYS A 104 24.84 9.07 7.90
N GLU A 105 23.52 9.23 7.88
CA GLU A 105 22.63 8.63 8.88
C GLU A 105 22.54 7.12 8.67
N VAL A 106 22.47 6.70 7.41
CA VAL A 106 22.36 5.29 7.04
C VAL A 106 23.65 4.52 7.33
N LEU A 107 24.82 5.15 7.19
CA LEU A 107 26.10 4.59 7.64
C LEU A 107 26.19 4.43 9.16
N ILE A 108 25.63 5.38 9.92
CA ILE A 108 25.58 5.27 11.38
C ILE A 108 24.68 4.10 11.79
N ALA A 109 23.49 3.98 11.18
CA ALA A 109 22.58 2.86 11.42
C ALA A 109 23.25 1.52 11.08
N PHE A 110 23.93 1.43 9.93
CA PHE A 110 24.67 0.25 9.53
C PHE A 110 25.72 -0.18 10.57
N ARG A 111 26.51 0.77 11.07
CA ARG A 111 27.56 0.49 12.04
C ARG A 111 27.00 0.08 13.41
N ASN A 112 25.94 0.74 13.86
CA ASN A 112 25.32 0.48 15.16
C ASN A 112 24.57 -0.86 15.18
N GLY A 113 24.01 -1.27 14.04
CA GLY A 113 23.30 -2.53 13.90
C GLY A 113 24.20 -3.76 13.76
N LEU A 114 25.49 -3.59 13.48
CA LEU A 114 26.42 -4.71 13.32
C LEU A 114 26.74 -5.33 14.69
N LYS A 115 26.65 -6.67 14.80
CA LYS A 115 27.07 -7.35 16.02
C LYS A 115 28.60 -7.47 16.05
N SER A 116 29.16 -7.26 17.25
CA SER A 116 30.59 -7.48 17.50
C SER A 116 30.96 -8.95 17.57
#